data_AF-A0AAF0BVK0-F1
#
_entry.id   AF-A0AAF0BVK0-F1
#
_cell.length_a   1.000
_cell.length_b   1.000
_cell.length_c   1.000
_cell.angle_alpha   90.00
_cell.angle_beta   90.00
_cell.angle_gamma   90.00
#
_symmetry.space_group_name_H-M   'P 1'
#
loop_
_entity.id
_entity.type
_entity.pdbx_description
1 polymer ?
#
loop_
_entity_poly.entity_id
_entity_poly.type
_entity_poly.pdbx_seq_one_letter_code
_entity_poly.pdbx_strand_id
1 'polypeptide(L)'
;MDSADGHEGEARSLGTLVHDDDGTGAPPAAELPPIHRVSDGSEVSGPDSRRAWADAARPILEGVAGTYNATILDATLAEQVQVDSGVVSRQLSRYWIAKVMGLVAADCAGRDEPMLSALCIRTDGSTGGGYADAVTKARGEAPEDAEVHAAAERLACYQRMGAAMPNGGGRPTLTPEVAARRHRARSARGEPEFARTTCPTCFMVLPHTGQCDECE
;
A
#
# COMPACT_ATOMS: atom_id res chain seq x y z
N MET A 1 -58.20 -40.35 13.46
CA MET A 1 -56.93 -40.28 12.74
C MET A 1 -56.91 -38.93 12.06
N ASP A 2 -56.29 -37.95 12.71
CA ASP A 2 -55.35 -37.00 12.11
C ASP A 2 -54.93 -36.03 13.21
N SER A 3 -53.74 -36.27 13.77
CA SER A 3 -53.02 -35.37 14.66
C SER A 3 -51.59 -35.27 14.19
N ALA A 4 -51.16 -34.01 14.07
CA ALA A 4 -49.86 -33.47 14.43
C ALA A 4 -48.71 -33.40 13.39
N ASP A 5 -47.98 -32.29 13.57
CA ASP A 5 -46.64 -31.91 13.13
C ASP A 5 -46.48 -31.46 11.67
N GLY A 6 -45.85 -30.32 11.38
CA GLY A 6 -44.99 -29.45 12.17
C GLY A 6 -43.95 -28.79 11.25
N HIS A 7 -43.29 -27.75 11.76
CA HIS A 7 -42.16 -26.98 11.19
C HIS A 7 -42.49 -25.92 10.12
N GLU A 8 -42.43 -24.62 10.45
CA GLU A 8 -41.24 -23.79 10.79
C GLU A 8 -40.21 -23.75 9.66
N GLY A 9 -40.13 -22.59 9.01
CA GLY A 9 -39.20 -22.31 7.92
C GLY A 9 -39.22 -20.85 7.49
N GLU A 10 -39.20 -19.92 8.44
CA GLU A 10 -39.00 -18.51 8.15
C GLU A 10 -37.52 -18.28 7.81
N ALA A 11 -37.21 -18.40 6.51
CA ALA A 11 -35.90 -18.09 5.96
C ALA A 11 -35.68 -16.58 6.05
N ARG A 12 -35.08 -16.14 7.16
CA ARG A 12 -34.38 -14.86 7.28
C ARG A 12 -33.34 -14.78 6.16
N SER A 13 -33.71 -14.11 5.08
CA SER A 13 -32.75 -13.63 4.09
C SER A 13 -31.92 -12.55 4.75
N LEU A 14 -30.78 -12.95 5.31
CA LEU A 14 -29.66 -12.07 5.64
C LEU A 14 -29.16 -11.49 4.32
N GLY A 15 -29.75 -10.37 3.92
CA GLY A 15 -29.17 -9.49 2.92
C GLY A 15 -27.81 -9.04 3.44
N THR A 16 -26.75 -9.61 2.89
CA THR A 16 -25.39 -9.09 3.00
C THR A 16 -25.41 -7.68 2.41
N LEU A 17 -25.55 -6.68 3.28
CA LEU A 17 -25.17 -5.30 2.98
C LEU A 17 -23.64 -5.30 2.84
N VAL A 18 -23.17 -5.62 1.64
CA VAL A 18 -21.91 -5.08 1.15
C VAL A 18 -22.11 -3.56 1.09
N HIS A 19 -21.65 -2.88 2.14
CA HIS A 19 -21.32 -1.46 2.03
C HIS A 19 -20.04 -1.36 1.20
N ASP A 20 -20.22 -1.36 -0.11
CA ASP A 20 -19.31 -0.65 -1.00
C ASP A 20 -19.51 0.86 -0.72
N ASP A 21 -18.92 1.35 0.37
CA ASP A 21 -18.70 2.79 0.54
C ASP A 21 -17.50 3.15 -0.35
N ASP A 22 -17.76 3.16 -1.66
CA ASP A 22 -16.90 3.78 -2.64
C ASP A 22 -16.93 5.29 -2.36
N GLY A 23 -16.00 5.74 -1.51
CA GLY A 23 -15.83 7.10 -0.99
C GLY A 23 -15.49 8.14 -2.05
N THR A 24 -16.19 8.10 -3.18
CA THR A 24 -16.04 8.90 -4.40
C THR A 24 -16.80 10.22 -4.30
N GLY A 25 -17.52 10.47 -3.21
CA GLY A 25 -18.12 11.77 -2.90
C GLY A 25 -17.09 12.78 -2.42
N ALA A 26 -16.23 13.30 -3.32
CA ALA A 26 -15.49 14.53 -3.00
C ALA A 26 -16.51 15.63 -2.65
N PRO A 27 -16.38 16.29 -1.48
CA PRO A 27 -17.31 17.36 -1.13
C PRO A 27 -17.27 18.45 -2.20
N PRO A 28 -18.41 19.10 -2.50
CA PRO A 28 -18.45 20.18 -3.47
C PRO A 28 -17.44 21.27 -3.08
N ALA A 29 -16.73 21.82 -4.06
CA ALA A 29 -15.61 22.75 -3.85
C ALA A 29 -15.98 24.00 -3.02
N ALA A 30 -17.26 24.32 -2.90
CA ALA A 30 -17.79 25.46 -2.14
C ALA A 30 -17.83 25.26 -0.61
N GLU A 31 -17.64 24.04 -0.09
CA GLU A 31 -17.73 23.74 1.36
C GLU A 31 -16.41 23.27 1.98
N LEU A 32 -15.34 23.19 1.19
CA LEU A 32 -14.07 22.73 1.69
C LEU A 32 -13.46 23.78 2.64
N PRO A 33 -13.07 23.40 3.88
CA PRO A 33 -12.45 24.34 4.78
C PRO A 33 -11.17 24.92 4.17
N PRO A 34 -10.93 26.22 4.34
CA PRO A 34 -9.80 26.90 3.73
C PRO A 34 -8.48 26.34 4.26
N ILE A 35 -7.49 26.29 3.37
CA ILE A 35 -6.12 25.95 3.69
C ILE A 35 -5.42 27.26 4.02
N HIS A 36 -4.68 27.32 5.12
CA HIS A 36 -4.05 28.55 5.56
C HIS A 36 -2.63 28.32 6.04
N ARG A 37 -1.83 29.39 6.00
CA ARG A 37 -0.48 29.43 6.55
C ARG A 37 -0.55 29.75 8.05
N VAL A 38 0.20 29.01 8.86
CA VAL A 38 0.23 29.18 10.33
C VAL A 38 0.86 30.52 10.73
N SER A 39 1.85 31.02 9.98
CA SER A 39 2.62 32.22 10.37
C SER A 39 1.82 33.52 10.33
N ASP A 40 0.89 33.66 9.40
CA ASP A 40 0.15 34.91 9.15
C ASP A 40 -1.36 34.72 8.91
N GLY A 41 -1.86 33.47 8.92
CA GLY A 41 -3.26 33.16 8.67
C GLY A 41 -3.72 33.34 7.22
N SER A 42 -2.82 33.65 6.29
CA SER A 42 -3.17 33.85 4.88
C SER A 42 -3.69 32.55 4.25
N GLU A 43 -4.68 32.67 3.37
CA GLU A 43 -5.19 31.53 2.62
C GLU A 43 -4.18 31.06 1.58
N VAL A 44 -4.06 29.75 1.45
CA VAL A 44 -3.17 29.08 0.50
C VAL A 44 -4.01 28.31 -0.51
N SER A 45 -3.70 28.47 -1.80
CA SER A 45 -4.41 27.72 -2.84
C SER A 45 -4.16 26.21 -2.70
N GLY A 46 -5.13 25.39 -3.12
CA GLY A 46 -4.96 23.93 -3.09
C GLY A 46 -3.72 23.43 -3.87
N PRO A 47 -3.41 23.95 -5.07
CA PRO A 47 -2.16 23.62 -5.75
C PRO A 47 -0.90 23.99 -4.96
N ASP A 48 -0.84 25.20 -4.39
CA ASP A 48 0.34 25.67 -3.68
C ASP A 48 0.53 24.93 -2.35
N SER A 49 -0.57 24.59 -1.66
CA SER A 49 -0.50 23.77 -0.45
C SER A 49 0.07 22.40 -0.73
N ARG A 50 -0.34 21.76 -1.84
CA ARG A 50 0.20 20.45 -2.22
C ARG A 50 1.68 20.49 -2.56
N ARG A 51 2.16 21.58 -3.19
CA ARG A 51 3.61 21.76 -3.43
C ARG A 51 4.34 21.91 -2.10
N ALA A 52 3.87 22.80 -1.21
CA ALA A 52 4.48 22.99 0.11
C ALA A 52 4.52 21.69 0.94
N TRP A 53 3.45 20.89 0.90
CA TRP A 53 3.42 19.57 1.54
C TRP A 53 4.36 18.56 0.88
N ALA A 54 4.51 18.57 -0.45
CA ALA A 54 5.44 17.69 -1.14
C ALA A 54 6.90 18.04 -0.84
N ASP A 55 7.22 19.34 -0.78
CA ASP A 55 8.54 19.83 -0.39
C ASP A 55 8.89 19.41 1.04
N ALA A 56 7.91 19.46 1.96
CA ALA A 56 8.07 18.98 3.33
C ALA A 56 8.11 17.45 3.44
N ALA A 57 7.39 16.73 2.56
CA ALA A 57 7.33 15.26 2.58
C ALA A 57 8.68 14.61 2.28
N ARG A 58 9.46 15.18 1.35
CA ARG A 58 10.74 14.62 0.92
C ARG A 58 11.70 14.35 2.09
N PRO A 59 12.12 15.33 2.90
CA PRO A 59 13.06 15.09 4.00
C PRO A 59 12.53 14.10 5.05
N ILE A 60 11.21 14.07 5.28
CA ILE A 60 10.58 13.09 6.18
C ILE A 60 10.78 11.68 5.62
N LEU A 61 10.47 11.47 4.33
CA LEU A 61 10.59 10.17 3.66
C LEU A 61 12.05 9.74 3.52
N GLU A 62 12.98 10.66 3.28
CA GLU A 62 14.42 10.39 3.31
C GLU A 62 14.87 9.91 4.70
N GLY A 63 14.35 10.52 5.77
CA GLY A 63 14.57 10.07 7.15
C GLY A 63 14.05 8.66 7.41
N VAL A 64 12.85 8.34 6.91
CA VAL A 64 12.28 6.98 6.97
C VAL A 64 13.17 5.98 6.21
N ALA A 65 13.62 6.35 5.00
CA ALA A 65 14.51 5.53 4.19
C ALA A 65 15.89 5.29 4.83
N GLY A 66 16.29 6.06 5.83
CA GLY A 66 17.49 5.80 6.63
C GLY A 66 17.42 4.52 7.47
N THR A 67 16.24 3.90 7.61
CA THR A 67 16.04 2.66 8.37
C THR A 67 15.53 1.54 7.46
N TYR A 68 16.25 0.41 7.42
CA TYR A 68 15.86 -0.72 6.57
C TYR A 68 14.49 -1.28 6.98
N ASN A 69 13.64 -1.52 6.00
CA ASN A 69 12.24 -1.96 6.16
C ASN A 69 11.31 -0.96 6.88
N ALA A 70 11.74 0.27 7.15
CA ALA A 70 10.86 1.29 7.72
C ALA A 70 9.86 1.83 6.69
N THR A 71 8.63 2.05 7.14
CA THR A 71 7.56 2.68 6.35
C THR A 71 6.84 3.69 7.24
N ILE A 72 6.11 4.62 6.62
CA ILE A 72 5.29 5.61 7.33
C ILE A 72 3.85 5.48 6.89
N LEU A 73 2.92 5.63 7.85
CA LEU A 73 1.49 5.68 7.55
C LEU A 73 1.14 7.00 6.86
N ASP A 74 0.23 6.94 5.90
CA ASP A 74 -0.30 8.11 5.19
C ASP A 74 -0.88 9.16 6.14
N ALA A 75 -1.57 8.74 7.21
CA ALA A 75 -2.08 9.62 8.26
C ALA A 75 -0.94 10.34 9.01
N THR A 76 0.10 9.62 9.41
CA THR A 76 1.26 10.20 10.10
C THR A 76 2.01 11.18 9.21
N LEU A 77 2.24 10.81 7.95
CA LEU A 77 2.87 11.71 6.98
C LEU A 77 2.01 12.96 6.75
N ALA A 78 0.69 12.80 6.63
CA ALA A 78 -0.23 13.91 6.41
C ALA A 78 -0.26 14.93 7.56
N GLU A 79 -0.07 14.47 8.80
CA GLU A 79 0.09 15.36 9.95
C GLU A 79 1.46 16.07 9.91
N GLN A 80 2.53 15.30 9.70
CA GLN A 80 3.89 15.84 9.74
C GLN A 80 4.13 16.88 8.64
N VAL A 81 3.66 16.66 7.41
CA VAL A 81 3.84 17.64 6.30
C VAL A 81 3.11 18.95 6.56
N GLN A 82 1.99 18.94 7.29
CA GLN A 82 1.31 20.18 7.66
C GLN A 82 2.07 20.96 8.72
N VAL A 83 2.64 20.25 9.71
CA VAL A 83 3.49 20.85 10.74
C VAL A 83 4.75 21.45 10.11
N ASP A 84 5.47 20.67 9.32
CA ASP A 84 6.78 21.04 8.79
C ASP A 84 6.70 22.13 7.70
N SER A 85 5.63 22.13 6.91
CA SER A 85 5.39 23.20 5.91
C SER A 85 4.80 24.48 6.50
N GLY A 86 4.21 24.41 7.70
CA GLY A 86 3.40 25.50 8.25
C GLY A 86 2.15 25.81 7.44
N VAL A 87 1.71 24.91 6.55
CA VAL A 87 0.47 25.02 5.76
C VAL A 87 -0.51 23.97 6.28
N VAL A 88 -1.64 24.41 6.82
CA VAL A 88 -2.58 23.55 7.54
C VAL A 88 -3.95 23.50 6.86
N SER A 89 -4.61 22.35 6.94
CA SER A 89 -5.93 22.09 6.41
C SER A 89 -6.74 21.24 7.38
N ARG A 90 -8.03 21.54 7.50
CA ARG A 90 -9.00 20.68 8.22
C ARG A 90 -9.59 19.59 7.32
N GLN A 91 -9.19 19.53 6.05
CA GLN A 91 -9.66 18.50 5.12
C GLN A 91 -9.05 17.15 5.48
N LEU A 92 -9.86 16.09 5.39
CA LEU A 92 -9.39 14.73 5.60
C LEU A 92 -8.28 14.38 4.60
N SER A 93 -7.18 13.83 5.11
CA SER A 93 -5.94 13.55 4.36
C SER A 93 -6.18 12.76 3.07
N ARG A 94 -7.12 11.80 3.09
CA ARG A 94 -7.51 10.99 1.92
C ARG A 94 -7.82 11.79 0.66
N TYR A 95 -8.27 13.05 0.77
CA TYR A 95 -8.63 13.88 -0.39
C TYR A 95 -7.43 14.55 -1.08
N TRP A 96 -6.28 14.61 -0.41
CA TRP A 96 -5.12 15.36 -0.88
C TRP A 96 -3.78 14.63 -0.79
N ILE A 97 -3.61 13.68 0.13
CA ILE A 97 -2.31 13.01 0.36
C ILE A 97 -1.82 12.27 -0.88
N ALA A 98 -2.70 11.58 -1.61
CA ALA A 98 -2.34 10.90 -2.86
C ALA A 98 -1.80 11.88 -3.93
N LYS A 99 -2.30 13.12 -3.96
CA LYS A 99 -1.83 14.16 -4.88
C LYS A 99 -0.45 14.68 -4.46
N VAL A 100 -0.19 14.77 -3.15
CA VAL A 100 1.14 15.10 -2.61
C VAL A 100 2.14 13.99 -2.96
N MET A 101 1.77 12.72 -2.76
CA MET A 101 2.63 11.59 -3.13
C MET A 101 2.92 11.53 -4.63
N GLY A 102 1.97 11.92 -5.48
CA GLY A 102 2.19 12.06 -6.92
C GLY A 102 3.22 13.15 -7.28
N LEU A 103 3.27 14.25 -6.52
CA LEU A 103 4.29 15.29 -6.71
C LEU A 103 5.68 14.81 -6.27
N VAL A 104 5.76 14.11 -5.12
CA VAL A 104 7.01 13.50 -4.64
C VAL A 104 7.54 12.47 -5.66
N ALA A 105 6.66 11.61 -6.17
CA ALA A 105 6.98 10.66 -7.23
C ALA A 105 7.56 11.33 -8.48
N ALA A 106 6.94 12.42 -8.95
CA ALA A 106 7.41 13.18 -10.10
C ALA A 106 8.78 13.84 -9.85
N ASP A 107 9.02 14.39 -8.65
CA ASP A 107 10.31 14.98 -8.28
C ASP A 107 11.42 13.92 -8.18
N CYS A 108 11.16 12.75 -7.57
CA CYS A 108 12.08 11.61 -7.62
C CYS A 108 12.40 11.20 -9.06
N ALA A 109 11.40 11.14 -9.94
CA ALA A 109 11.62 10.77 -11.32
C ALA A 109 12.46 11.78 -12.11
N GLY A 110 12.20 13.08 -11.92
CA GLY A 110 13.00 14.15 -12.55
C GLY A 110 14.46 14.19 -12.07
N ARG A 111 14.76 13.60 -10.92
CA ARG A 111 16.11 13.50 -10.33
C ARG A 111 16.77 12.14 -10.53
N ASP A 112 16.13 11.23 -11.27
CA ASP A 112 16.57 9.85 -11.44
C ASP A 112 16.83 9.13 -10.10
N GLU A 113 15.89 9.29 -9.16
CA GLU A 113 15.96 8.69 -7.83
C GLU A 113 14.92 7.60 -7.63
N PRO A 114 15.17 6.67 -6.69
CA PRO A 114 14.14 5.79 -6.16
C PRO A 114 12.92 6.58 -5.67
N MET A 115 11.74 6.03 -5.89
CA MET A 115 10.47 6.68 -5.56
C MET A 115 10.22 6.63 -4.05
N LEU A 116 10.51 7.73 -3.37
CA LEU A 116 10.21 7.91 -1.95
C LEU A 116 8.73 7.66 -1.61
N SER A 117 7.83 7.84 -2.59
CA SER A 117 6.42 7.55 -2.41
C SER A 117 6.10 6.10 -2.08
N ALA A 118 7.01 5.16 -2.36
CA ALA A 118 6.87 3.76 -2.00
C ALA A 118 6.95 3.49 -0.49
N LEU A 119 7.48 4.43 0.30
CA LEU A 119 7.63 4.32 1.76
C LEU A 119 6.34 4.67 2.52
N CYS A 120 5.41 5.37 1.86
CA CYS A 120 4.13 5.75 2.42
C CYS A 120 3.11 4.64 2.20
N ILE A 121 2.53 4.14 3.29
CA ILE A 121 1.57 3.03 3.27
C ILE A 121 0.28 3.42 3.98
N ARG A 122 -0.80 2.71 3.66
CA ARG A 122 -2.07 2.77 4.38
C ARG A 122 -2.00 1.89 5.63
N THR A 123 -3.02 2.00 6.47
CA THR A 123 -3.17 1.17 7.68
C THR A 123 -3.26 -0.34 7.40
N ASP A 124 -3.63 -0.74 6.18
CA ASP A 124 -3.66 -2.14 5.76
C ASP A 124 -2.31 -2.62 5.16
N GLY A 125 -1.27 -1.79 5.27
CA GLY A 125 0.07 -2.03 4.74
C GLY A 125 0.24 -1.83 3.24
N SER A 126 -0.82 -1.52 2.49
CA SER A 126 -0.73 -1.29 1.05
C SER A 126 -0.25 0.12 0.70
N THR A 127 0.30 0.29 -0.50
CA THR A 127 0.63 1.62 -1.05
C THR A 127 -0.61 2.41 -1.51
N GLY A 128 -1.76 1.73 -1.63
CA GLY A 128 -3.02 2.32 -2.11
C GLY A 128 -3.07 2.54 -3.63
N GLY A 129 -4.28 2.72 -4.16
CA GLY A 129 -4.51 2.81 -5.61
C GLY A 129 -3.77 3.97 -6.30
N GLY A 130 -3.51 5.07 -5.58
CA GLY A 130 -2.81 6.23 -6.14
C GLY A 130 -1.33 5.98 -6.48
N TYR A 131 -0.72 4.91 -5.97
CA TYR A 131 0.69 4.61 -6.21
C TYR A 131 0.96 4.19 -7.66
N ALA A 132 0.18 3.25 -8.21
CA ALA A 132 0.35 2.79 -9.60
C ALA A 132 0.15 3.94 -10.60
N ASP A 133 -0.82 4.81 -10.34
CA ASP A 133 -1.04 6.03 -11.13
C ASP A 133 0.17 6.98 -11.07
N ALA A 134 0.78 7.13 -9.89
CA ALA A 134 1.96 7.96 -9.70
C ALA A 134 3.17 7.40 -10.46
N VAL A 135 3.40 6.08 -10.40
CA VAL A 135 4.45 5.39 -11.17
C VAL A 135 4.23 5.61 -12.67
N THR A 136 3.01 5.36 -13.16
CA THR A 136 2.66 5.53 -14.58
C THR A 136 2.93 6.96 -15.06
N LYS A 137 2.52 7.96 -14.27
CA LYS A 137 2.74 9.38 -14.64
C LYS A 137 4.22 9.79 -14.59
N ALA A 138 4.97 9.25 -13.64
CA ALA A 138 6.36 9.63 -13.41
C ALA A 138 7.36 8.88 -14.32
N ARG A 139 7.06 7.62 -14.67
CA ARG A 139 7.95 6.71 -15.40
C ARG A 139 7.41 6.24 -16.75
N GLY A 140 6.14 6.52 -17.06
CA GLY A 140 5.51 6.20 -18.35
C GLY A 140 4.93 4.79 -18.46
N GLU A 141 5.19 3.91 -17.50
CA GLU A 141 4.71 2.52 -17.50
C GLU A 141 4.02 2.18 -16.18
N ALA A 142 2.89 1.48 -16.27
CA ALA A 142 2.17 0.99 -15.10
C ALA A 142 2.82 -0.29 -14.59
N PRO A 143 3.06 -0.43 -13.26
CA PRO A 143 3.60 -1.64 -12.71
C PRO A 143 2.57 -2.77 -12.82
N GLU A 144 3.02 -3.98 -13.20
CA GLU A 144 2.17 -5.19 -13.20
C GLU A 144 1.61 -5.48 -11.80
N ASP A 145 2.46 -5.30 -10.78
CA ASP A 145 2.10 -5.43 -9.38
C ASP A 145 2.67 -4.24 -8.59
N ALA A 146 1.76 -3.34 -8.18
CA ALA A 146 2.09 -2.12 -7.45
C ALA A 146 2.86 -2.40 -6.15
N GLU A 147 2.54 -3.47 -5.42
CA GLU A 147 3.16 -3.77 -4.13
C GLU A 147 4.55 -4.39 -4.30
N VAL A 148 4.75 -5.19 -5.36
CA VAL A 148 6.08 -5.70 -5.73
C VAL A 148 6.97 -4.56 -6.22
N HIS A 149 6.44 -3.68 -7.08
CA HIS A 149 7.15 -2.48 -7.52
C HIS A 149 7.54 -1.61 -6.32
N ALA A 150 6.61 -1.34 -5.40
CA ALA A 150 6.89 -0.60 -4.18
C ALA A 150 7.92 -1.26 -3.27
N ALA A 151 7.94 -2.60 -3.17
CA ALA A 151 8.97 -3.30 -2.42
C ALA A 151 10.37 -3.11 -3.02
N ALA A 152 10.48 -3.09 -4.36
CA ALA A 152 11.74 -2.83 -5.05
C ALA A 152 12.21 -1.37 -4.86
N GLU A 153 11.30 -0.41 -5.06
CA GLU A 153 11.57 1.03 -4.84
C GLU A 153 11.98 1.32 -3.39
N ARG A 154 11.32 0.71 -2.40
CA ARG A 154 11.70 0.83 -0.98
C ARG A 154 13.12 0.32 -0.74
N LEU A 155 13.49 -0.84 -1.29
CA LEU A 155 14.87 -1.34 -1.18
C LEU A 155 15.87 -0.34 -1.77
N ALA A 156 15.58 0.19 -2.95
CA ALA A 156 16.45 1.17 -3.61
C ALA A 156 16.56 2.47 -2.79
N CYS A 157 15.48 2.92 -2.14
CA CYS A 157 15.51 4.04 -1.19
C CYS A 157 16.45 3.76 -0.02
N TYR A 158 16.32 2.59 0.64
CA TYR A 158 17.18 2.22 1.77
C TYR A 158 18.66 2.14 1.38
N GLN A 159 18.94 1.57 0.20
CA GLN A 159 20.30 1.50 -0.36
C GLN A 159 20.88 2.89 -0.60
N ARG A 160 20.10 3.78 -1.23
CA ARG A 160 20.52 5.15 -1.52
C ARG A 160 20.79 5.97 -0.26
N MET A 161 19.98 5.79 0.79
CA MET A 161 20.13 6.51 2.05
C MET A 161 21.13 5.88 3.02
N GLY A 162 21.77 4.76 2.63
CA GLY A 162 22.79 4.11 3.45
C GLY A 162 22.23 3.50 4.73
N ALA A 163 20.99 2.99 4.70
CA ALA A 163 20.39 2.31 5.84
C ALA A 163 21.26 1.13 6.31
N ALA A 164 21.21 0.82 7.61
CA ALA A 164 21.86 -0.38 8.15
C ALA A 164 21.17 -1.64 7.59
N MET A 165 21.88 -2.39 6.76
CA MET A 165 21.31 -3.46 5.93
C MET A 165 21.94 -4.83 6.22
N PRO A 166 21.20 -5.94 6.03
CA PRO A 166 21.77 -7.27 6.10
C PRO A 166 22.93 -7.46 5.10
N ASN A 167 23.83 -8.39 5.41
CA ASN A 167 24.88 -8.82 4.48
C ASN A 167 24.26 -9.17 3.12
N GLY A 168 24.79 -8.59 2.04
CA GLY A 168 24.24 -8.73 0.69
C GLY A 168 23.28 -7.63 0.25
N GLY A 169 23.09 -6.56 1.04
CA GLY A 169 22.39 -5.35 0.59
C GLY A 169 20.87 -5.43 0.62
N GLY A 170 20.30 -6.32 1.45
CA GLY A 170 18.86 -6.47 1.64
C GLY A 170 18.12 -7.13 0.48
N ARG A 171 16.80 -7.27 0.59
CA ARG A 171 15.92 -7.82 -0.45
C ARG A 171 14.59 -7.04 -0.50
N PRO A 172 13.97 -6.90 -1.68
CA PRO A 172 12.64 -6.29 -1.77
C PRO A 172 11.66 -7.08 -0.91
N THR A 173 11.00 -6.40 0.02
CA THR A 173 10.12 -7.05 1.01
C THR A 173 8.75 -6.38 1.00
N LEU A 174 7.68 -7.16 0.84
CA LEU A 174 6.31 -6.69 1.02
C LEU A 174 6.09 -6.24 2.47
N THR A 175 5.15 -5.34 2.72
CA THR A 175 4.75 -5.05 4.11
C THR A 175 4.18 -6.31 4.77
N PRO A 176 4.33 -6.48 6.09
CA PRO A 176 3.84 -7.66 6.80
C PRO A 176 2.36 -7.96 6.53
N GLU A 177 1.53 -6.93 6.46
CA GLU A 177 0.09 -7.03 6.24
C GLU A 177 -0.23 -7.53 4.82
N VAL A 178 0.44 -6.99 3.80
CA VAL A 178 0.29 -7.41 2.40
C VAL A 178 0.79 -8.83 2.22
N ALA A 179 1.95 -9.17 2.79
CA ALA A 179 2.51 -10.52 2.75
C ALA A 179 1.55 -11.54 3.38
N ALA A 180 1.04 -11.25 4.58
CA ALA A 180 0.08 -12.12 5.27
C ALA A 180 -1.24 -12.26 4.49
N ARG A 181 -1.75 -11.17 3.91
CA ARG A 181 -2.95 -11.20 3.07
C ARG A 181 -2.77 -12.07 1.83
N ARG A 182 -1.63 -11.95 1.13
CA ARG A 182 -1.32 -12.78 -0.03
C ARG A 182 -1.15 -14.25 0.33
N HIS A 183 -0.48 -14.53 1.45
CA HIS A 183 -0.35 -15.89 1.97
C HIS A 183 -1.73 -16.52 2.20
N ARG A 184 -2.61 -15.85 2.95
CA ARG A 184 -3.99 -16.33 3.20
C ARG A 184 -4.76 -16.56 1.91
N ALA A 185 -4.65 -15.67 0.93
CA ALA A 185 -5.33 -15.81 -0.35
C ALA A 185 -4.84 -17.03 -1.16
N ARG A 186 -3.54 -17.34 -1.13
CA ARG A 186 -2.99 -18.57 -1.76
C ARG A 186 -3.47 -19.83 -1.06
N SER A 187 -3.41 -19.87 0.27
CA SER A 187 -3.90 -21.01 1.05
C SER A 187 -5.39 -21.27 0.81
N ALA A 188 -6.21 -20.22 0.71
CA ALA A 188 -7.64 -20.35 0.45
C ALA A 188 -7.98 -20.89 -0.95
N ARG A 189 -7.10 -20.67 -1.94
CA ARG A 189 -7.24 -21.21 -3.31
C ARG A 189 -6.81 -22.67 -3.44
N GLY A 190 -6.32 -23.29 -2.37
CA GLY A 190 -5.80 -24.66 -2.40
C GLY A 190 -4.52 -24.79 -3.24
N GLU A 191 -3.82 -23.68 -3.48
CA GLU A 191 -2.55 -23.69 -4.19
C GLU A 191 -1.51 -24.38 -3.29
N PRO A 192 -0.93 -25.52 -3.70
CA PRO A 192 -0.10 -26.32 -2.82
C PRO A 192 1.17 -25.52 -2.45
N GLU A 193 1.34 -25.26 -1.15
CA GLU A 193 2.48 -24.54 -0.57
C GLU A 193 3.82 -25.24 -0.85
N PHE A 194 3.75 -26.55 -1.10
CA PHE A 194 4.87 -27.36 -1.53
C PHE A 194 4.67 -27.67 -3.01
N ALA A 195 5.58 -27.18 -3.86
CA ALA A 195 5.78 -27.80 -5.16
C ALA A 195 5.91 -29.30 -4.91
N ARG A 196 4.94 -30.08 -5.38
CA ARG A 196 4.92 -31.52 -5.24
C ARG A 196 6.25 -32.05 -5.77
N THR A 197 7.16 -32.42 -4.88
CA THR A 197 8.49 -32.91 -5.26
C THR A 197 8.26 -34.12 -6.14
N THR A 198 8.80 -34.13 -7.35
CA THR A 198 8.72 -35.26 -8.26
C THR A 198 9.93 -36.16 -8.05
N CYS A 199 9.73 -37.47 -8.18
CA CYS A 199 10.82 -38.44 -8.12
C CYS A 199 11.79 -38.16 -9.28
N PRO A 200 13.11 -38.04 -9.05
CA PRO A 200 14.07 -37.77 -10.12
C PRO A 200 14.23 -38.94 -11.10
N THR A 201 13.76 -40.14 -10.74
CA THR A 201 13.89 -41.36 -11.55
C THR A 201 12.69 -41.58 -12.47
N CYS A 202 11.46 -41.48 -11.93
CA CYS A 202 10.23 -41.78 -12.67
C CYS A 202 9.30 -40.58 -12.85
N PHE A 203 9.67 -39.40 -12.34
CA PHE A 203 8.92 -38.13 -12.44
C PHE A 203 7.49 -38.15 -11.86
N MET A 204 7.10 -39.20 -11.15
CA MET A 204 5.87 -39.24 -10.36
C MET A 204 5.95 -38.28 -9.18
N VAL A 205 4.81 -37.68 -8.83
CA VAL A 205 4.66 -36.85 -7.62
C VAL A 205 4.92 -37.71 -6.39
N LEU A 206 5.86 -37.30 -5.54
CA LEU A 206 6.15 -37.98 -4.28
C LEU A 206 5.04 -37.73 -3.26
N PRO A 207 4.67 -38.75 -2.47
CA PRO A 207 3.86 -38.57 -1.27
C PRO A 207 4.59 -37.72 -0.23
N HIS A 208 3.88 -37.28 0.83
CA HIS A 208 4.44 -36.43 1.88
C HIS A 208 5.65 -37.07 2.62
N THR A 209 5.83 -38.39 2.52
CA THR A 209 7.01 -39.10 3.05
C THR A 209 8.30 -38.78 2.29
N GLY A 210 8.23 -38.26 1.06
CA GLY A 210 9.40 -37.95 0.24
C GLY A 210 10.09 -39.16 -0.39
N GLN A 211 9.51 -40.36 -0.26
CA GLN A 211 10.02 -41.61 -0.86
C GLN A 211 9.10 -42.04 -2.01
N CYS A 212 9.68 -42.64 -3.06
CA CYS A 212 8.93 -43.09 -4.23
C CYS A 212 8.56 -44.57 -4.07
N ASP A 213 7.26 -44.86 -4.00
CA ASP A 213 6.75 -46.23 -3.83
C ASP A 213 7.06 -47.16 -5.03
N GLU A 214 7.42 -46.59 -6.20
CA GLU A 214 7.65 -47.32 -7.46
C GLU A 214 9.13 -47.49 -7.82
N CYS A 215 10.06 -46.80 -7.13
CA CYS A 215 11.48 -46.78 -7.48
C CYS A 215 12.40 -47.21 -6.31
N GLU A 216 11.86 -47.95 -5.34
CA GLU A 216 12.67 -48.58 -4.28
C GLU A 216 13.88 -49.34 -4.83
#